data_AF-A0A8J6GVI5-F1
#
_entry.id   AF-A0A8J6GVI5-F1
#
_cell.length_a   1.000
_cell.length_b   1.000
_cell.length_c   1.000
_cell.angle_alpha   90.00
_cell.angle_beta   90.00
_cell.angle_gamma   90.00
#
_symmetry.space_group_name_H-M   'P 1'
#
loop_
_entity.id
_entity.type
_entity.pdbx_description
1 polymer ?
#
loop_
_entity_poly.entity_id
_entity_poly.type
_entity_poly.pdbx_seq_one_letter_code
_entity_poly.pdbx_strand_id
1 'polypeptide(L)'
;MSSESEKDKERLSQAARLFFFHIRDLVSFINKFIELFNLTMKTRVLPVDLKEDSCIKDFFEQMITNFKEMQLMVEAKHKQVQKQPFCSTVASAVTSAVEKCVNVGPQHTAREMLRNIQAPAAASVLSSSLILGSLESSLSNLMQFPIMGLRLSDFYREENKEPSGATTSEKITSPERPQATPEDALKKLQDALRTENAHKPAEAAADELEQFVQTMELTLQVLQKAIETMEGGISTFREVGTK
;
A
#
# COMPACT_ATOMS: atom_id res chain seq x y z
N MET A 1 -24.78 -32.99 12.81
CA MET A 1 -25.16 -31.58 12.53
C MET A 1 -24.29 -30.56 13.28
N SER A 2 -23.81 -30.81 14.52
CA SER A 2 -23.00 -29.82 15.28
C SER A 2 -21.57 -29.59 14.72
N SER A 3 -20.96 -30.60 14.10
CA SER A 3 -19.55 -30.55 13.67
C SER A 3 -19.28 -29.65 12.46
N GLU A 4 -20.25 -29.48 11.57
CA GLU A 4 -20.09 -28.68 10.34
C GLU A 4 -20.13 -27.17 10.67
N SER A 5 -21.06 -26.77 11.55
CA SER A 5 -21.12 -25.38 12.01
C SER A 5 -19.90 -24.95 12.83
N GLU A 6 -19.30 -25.85 13.62
CA GLU A 6 -18.04 -25.55 14.32
C GLU A 6 -16.87 -25.39 13.35
N LYS A 7 -16.82 -26.23 12.31
CA LYS A 7 -15.80 -26.12 11.26
C LYS A 7 -15.89 -24.79 10.52
N ASP A 8 -17.08 -24.31 10.19
CA ASP A 8 -17.25 -23.03 9.49
C ASP A 8 -16.88 -21.83 10.36
N LYS A 9 -17.11 -21.91 11.68
CA LYS A 9 -16.65 -20.90 12.64
C LYS A 9 -15.13 -20.85 12.72
N GLU A 10 -14.46 -22.00 12.72
CA GLU A 10 -13.00 -22.08 12.72
C GLU A 10 -12.41 -21.49 11.43
N ARG A 11 -12.99 -21.83 10.27
CA ARG A 11 -12.63 -21.24 8.97
C ARG A 11 -12.74 -19.72 9.00
N LEU A 12 -13.86 -19.19 9.49
CA LEU A 12 -14.07 -17.75 9.59
C LEU A 12 -13.04 -17.08 10.52
N SER A 13 -12.74 -17.70 11.66
CA SER A 13 -11.71 -17.22 12.61
C SER A 13 -10.33 -17.17 11.95
N GLN A 14 -9.96 -18.22 11.20
CA GLN A 14 -8.70 -18.27 10.48
C GLN A 14 -8.63 -17.22 9.36
N ALA A 15 -9.69 -17.07 8.58
CA ALA A 15 -9.77 -16.07 7.53
C ALA A 15 -9.69 -14.63 8.09
N ALA A 16 -10.29 -14.38 9.26
CA ALA A 16 -10.20 -13.09 9.95
C ALA A 16 -8.77 -12.76 10.41
N ARG A 17 -8.05 -13.76 10.93
CA ARG A 17 -6.62 -13.61 11.28
C ARG A 17 -5.77 -13.31 10.04
N LEU A 18 -5.97 -14.06 8.95
CA LEU A 18 -5.24 -13.85 7.70
C LEU A 18 -5.51 -12.45 7.11
N PHE A 19 -6.78 -12.05 7.09
CA PHE A 19 -7.19 -10.70 6.69
C PHE A 19 -6.44 -9.63 7.47
N PHE A 20 -6.36 -9.76 8.81
CA PHE A 20 -5.67 -8.79 9.66
C PHE A 20 -4.19 -8.63 9.27
N PHE A 21 -3.48 -9.75 9.06
CA PHE A 21 -2.07 -9.70 8.65
C PHE A 21 -1.90 -9.13 7.24
N HIS A 22 -2.73 -9.52 6.28
CA HIS A 22 -2.64 -9.00 4.91
C HIS A 22 -2.92 -7.51 4.83
N ILE A 23 -3.81 -6.96 5.65
CA ILE A 23 -4.01 -5.51 5.73
C ILE A 23 -2.74 -4.82 6.25
N ARG A 24 -2.05 -5.38 7.25
CA ARG A 24 -0.77 -4.84 7.74
C ARG A 24 0.32 -4.90 6.66
N ASP A 25 0.39 -6.02 5.92
CA ASP A 25 1.31 -6.17 4.80
C ASP A 25 1.01 -5.14 3.70
N LEU A 26 -0.28 -4.91 3.40
CA LEU A 26 -0.70 -3.92 2.41
C LEU A 26 -0.25 -2.51 2.80
N VAL A 27 -0.47 -2.09 4.05
CA VAL A 27 0.00 -0.79 4.57
C VAL A 27 1.52 -0.65 4.37
N SER A 28 2.27 -1.68 4.75
CA SER A 28 3.73 -1.70 4.63
C SER A 28 4.18 -1.55 3.17
N PHE A 29 3.62 -2.37 2.28
CA PHE A 29 4.00 -2.37 0.86
C PHE A 29 3.60 -1.06 0.17
N ILE A 30 2.43 -0.51 0.50
CA ILE A 30 1.99 0.78 -0.04
C ILE A 30 2.92 1.91 0.39
N ASN A 31 3.29 1.95 1.66
CA ASN A 31 4.23 2.95 2.15
C ASN A 31 5.61 2.80 1.53
N LYS A 32 6.06 1.57 1.28
CA LYS A 32 7.29 1.32 0.53
C LYS A 32 7.19 1.82 -0.91
N PHE A 33 6.07 1.56 -1.57
CA PHE A 33 5.81 2.04 -2.92
C PHE A 33 5.79 3.58 -2.99
N ILE A 34 5.10 4.23 -2.04
CA ILE A 34 5.06 5.70 -1.91
C ILE A 34 6.47 6.28 -1.73
N GLU A 35 7.30 5.66 -0.88
CA GLU A 35 8.69 6.07 -0.67
C GLU A 35 9.49 6.04 -1.99
N LEU A 36 9.42 4.91 -2.70
CA LEU A 36 10.10 4.73 -3.98
C LEU A 36 9.58 5.69 -5.05
N PHE A 37 8.27 5.93 -5.08
CA PHE A 37 7.65 6.89 -5.99
C PHE A 37 8.16 8.30 -5.72
N ASN A 38 8.19 8.73 -4.45
CA ASN A 38 8.69 10.04 -4.05
C ASN A 38 10.16 10.23 -4.40
N LEU A 39 11.00 9.21 -4.16
CA LEU A 39 12.41 9.25 -4.52
C LEU A 39 12.61 9.42 -6.03
N THR A 40 11.84 8.65 -6.80
CA THR A 40 11.92 8.56 -8.25
C THR A 40 11.39 9.81 -8.95
N MET A 41 10.20 10.24 -8.56
CA MET A 41 9.47 11.34 -9.21
C MET A 41 9.77 12.71 -8.58
N LYS A 42 10.55 12.73 -7.49
CA LYS A 42 10.86 13.93 -6.68
C LYS A 42 9.59 14.61 -6.15
N THR A 43 8.67 13.80 -5.64
CA THR A 43 7.37 14.22 -5.08
C THR A 43 7.35 14.08 -3.55
N ARG A 44 6.22 14.44 -2.94
CA ARG A 44 6.00 14.36 -1.48
C ARG A 44 4.61 13.80 -1.16
N VAL A 45 4.23 12.71 -1.82
CA VAL A 45 3.00 11.98 -1.49
C VAL A 45 3.15 11.43 -0.07
N LEU A 46 2.16 11.64 0.78
CA LEU A 46 2.22 11.25 2.18
C LEU A 46 2.02 9.72 2.31
N PRO A 47 2.73 9.06 3.25
CA PRO A 47 2.44 7.68 3.59
C PRO A 47 1.04 7.55 4.17
N VAL A 48 0.47 6.35 4.04
CA VAL A 48 -0.82 5.99 4.60
C VAL A 48 -0.61 5.37 5.97
N ASP A 49 -1.48 5.72 6.92
CA ASP A 49 -1.52 5.12 8.24
C ASP A 49 -2.86 4.42 8.44
N LEU A 50 -2.86 3.29 9.13
CA LEU A 50 -4.07 2.55 9.48
C LEU A 50 -4.11 2.34 10.98
N LYS A 51 -5.07 3.00 11.63
CA LYS A 51 -5.39 2.76 13.03
C LYS A 51 -6.34 1.58 13.13
N GLU A 52 -6.13 0.70 14.11
CA GLU A 52 -6.98 -0.50 14.27
C GLU A 52 -8.47 -0.15 14.47
N ASP A 53 -8.75 0.98 15.13
CA ASP A 53 -10.10 1.49 15.40
C ASP A 53 -10.72 2.24 14.18
N SER A 54 -9.96 2.48 13.11
CA SER A 54 -10.46 3.16 11.90
C SER A 54 -11.28 2.21 11.02
N CYS A 55 -12.20 2.79 10.24
CA CYS A 55 -12.94 2.03 9.24
C CYS A 55 -12.00 1.58 8.11
N ILE A 56 -12.13 0.31 7.70
CA ILE A 56 -11.34 -0.26 6.61
C ILE A 56 -11.57 0.51 5.31
N LYS A 57 -12.83 0.89 5.03
CA LYS A 57 -13.19 1.69 3.86
C LYS A 57 -12.36 2.96 3.71
N ASP A 58 -12.22 3.73 4.79
CA ASP A 58 -11.51 5.01 4.78
C ASP A 58 -10.05 4.83 4.33
N PHE A 59 -9.42 3.73 4.75
CA PHE A 59 -8.07 3.37 4.35
C PHE A 59 -7.98 3.05 2.85
N PHE A 60 -8.91 2.27 2.29
CA PHE A 60 -8.94 2.00 0.85
C PHE A 60 -9.20 3.26 0.02
N GLU A 61 -10.11 4.13 0.47
CA GLU A 61 -10.39 5.40 -0.21
C GLU A 61 -9.17 6.33 -0.22
N GLN A 62 -8.46 6.41 0.90
CA GLN A 62 -7.22 7.19 0.98
C GLN A 62 -6.15 6.64 0.02
N MET A 63 -5.97 5.31 -0.03
CA MET A 63 -5.01 4.70 -0.95
C MET A 63 -5.36 4.97 -2.41
N ILE A 64 -6.62 4.76 -2.82
CA ILE A 64 -7.08 5.01 -4.19
C ILE A 64 -6.86 6.47 -4.57
N THR A 65 -7.13 7.40 -3.66
CA THR A 65 -6.89 8.83 -3.87
C THR A 65 -5.40 9.10 -4.12
N ASN A 66 -4.51 8.55 -3.29
CA ASN A 66 -3.07 8.67 -3.49
C ASN A 66 -2.63 8.12 -4.86
N PHE A 67 -3.14 6.96 -5.28
CA PHE A 67 -2.79 6.38 -6.59
C PHE A 67 -3.24 7.26 -7.76
N LYS A 68 -4.45 7.83 -7.69
CA LYS A 68 -4.94 8.77 -8.70
C LYS A 68 -4.07 10.02 -8.77
N GLU A 69 -3.69 10.58 -7.63
CA GLU A 69 -2.78 11.72 -7.57
C GLU A 69 -1.41 11.39 -8.20
N MET A 70 -0.85 10.23 -7.88
CA MET A 70 0.39 9.75 -8.49
C MET A 70 0.29 9.61 -10.00
N GLN A 71 -0.81 9.06 -10.52
CA GLN A 71 -1.06 8.96 -11.96
C GLN A 71 -1.02 10.35 -12.62
N LEU A 72 -1.73 11.33 -12.05
CA LEU A 72 -1.73 12.71 -12.55
C LEU A 72 -0.32 13.34 -12.53
N MET A 73 0.47 13.06 -11.49
CA MET A 73 1.86 13.53 -11.40
C MET A 73 2.74 12.91 -12.49
N VAL A 74 2.61 11.61 -12.75
CA VAL A 74 3.31 10.90 -13.82
C VAL A 74 2.94 11.48 -15.18
N GLU A 75 1.64 11.70 -15.45
CA GLU A 75 1.19 12.29 -16.70
C GLU A 75 1.72 13.71 -16.92
N ALA A 76 1.70 14.54 -15.88
CA ALA A 76 2.19 15.92 -15.95
C ALA A 76 3.70 15.94 -16.28
N LYS A 77 4.49 15.06 -15.65
CA LYS A 77 5.92 14.90 -15.92
C LYS A 77 6.17 14.35 -17.32
N HIS A 78 5.39 13.37 -17.77
CA HIS A 78 5.52 12.82 -19.12
C HIS A 78 5.25 13.87 -20.20
N LYS A 79 4.17 14.66 -20.05
CA LYS A 79 3.84 15.79 -20.94
C LYS A 79 4.91 16.88 -20.93
N GLN A 80 5.53 17.16 -19.77
CA GLN A 80 6.64 18.10 -19.66
C GLN A 80 7.88 17.62 -20.44
N VAL A 81 8.23 16.33 -20.29
CA VAL A 81 9.38 15.73 -20.98
C VAL A 81 9.16 15.65 -22.49
N GLN A 82 7.96 15.34 -22.98
CA GLN A 82 7.66 15.37 -24.41
C GLN A 82 7.69 16.78 -25.03
N LYS A 83 7.29 17.82 -24.26
CA LYS A 83 7.33 19.21 -24.73
C LYS A 83 8.75 19.80 -24.74
N GLN A 84 9.70 19.19 -24.04
CA GLN A 84 11.10 19.54 -24.11
C GLN A 84 11.73 18.78 -25.31
N PRO A 85 12.12 19.45 -26.40
CA PRO A 85 12.86 18.77 -27.44
C PRO A 85 14.18 18.32 -26.83
N PHE A 86 14.39 17.00 -26.75
CA PHE A 86 15.64 16.38 -26.29
C PHE A 86 16.88 16.99 -26.97
N CYS A 87 16.72 17.55 -28.19
CA CYS A 87 17.77 18.24 -28.93
C CYS A 87 18.20 19.59 -28.33
N SER A 88 17.35 20.31 -27.58
CA SER A 88 17.68 21.62 -27.02
C SER A 88 18.50 21.54 -25.72
N THR A 89 18.21 20.57 -24.86
CA THR A 89 18.89 20.44 -23.55
C THR A 89 20.29 19.85 -23.71
N VAL A 90 20.48 18.91 -24.64
CA VAL A 90 21.82 18.39 -24.96
C VAL A 90 22.67 19.47 -25.63
N ALA A 91 22.12 20.24 -26.57
CA ALA A 91 22.86 21.33 -27.20
C ALA A 91 23.24 22.44 -26.19
N SER A 92 22.31 22.86 -25.32
CA SER A 92 22.59 23.86 -24.28
C SER A 92 23.59 23.38 -23.21
N ALA A 93 23.50 22.11 -22.79
CA ALA A 93 24.43 21.54 -21.82
C ALA A 93 25.83 21.33 -22.41
N VAL A 94 25.95 20.90 -23.67
CA VAL A 94 27.23 20.78 -24.37
C VAL A 94 27.86 22.16 -24.58
N THR A 95 27.06 23.18 -24.95
CA THR A 95 27.56 24.55 -25.15
C THR A 95 28.00 25.19 -23.82
N SER A 96 27.25 24.98 -22.73
CA SER A 96 27.60 25.50 -21.40
C SER A 96 28.75 24.73 -20.71
N ALA A 97 28.95 23.45 -21.02
CA ALA A 97 30.08 22.66 -20.50
C ALA A 97 31.41 23.08 -21.15
N VAL A 98 31.39 23.42 -22.44
CA VAL A 98 32.57 23.97 -23.14
C VAL A 98 32.98 25.31 -22.54
N GLU A 99 32.04 26.14 -22.10
CA GLU A 99 32.34 27.46 -21.50
C GLU A 99 32.76 27.40 -20.02
N LYS A 100 32.44 26.33 -19.27
CA LYS A 100 32.73 26.23 -17.82
C LYS A 100 33.84 25.23 -17.44
N CYS A 101 34.44 24.53 -18.40
CA CYS A 101 35.56 23.61 -18.20
C CYS A 101 36.91 24.28 -17.86
N VAL A 102 36.89 25.43 -17.17
CA VAL A 102 38.11 26.07 -16.66
C VAL A 102 38.29 25.87 -15.14
N ASN A 103 37.26 25.48 -14.35
CA ASN A 103 37.51 25.45 -12.89
C ASN A 103 36.67 24.57 -11.94
N VAL A 104 35.92 23.53 -12.36
CA VAL A 104 35.25 22.64 -11.38
C VAL A 104 35.32 21.18 -11.82
N GLY A 105 35.76 20.31 -10.90
CA GLY A 105 36.08 18.91 -11.18
C GLY A 105 34.90 18.08 -11.73
N PRO A 106 35.14 17.10 -12.63
CA PRO A 106 34.10 16.43 -13.43
C PRO A 106 33.03 15.64 -12.65
N GLN A 107 33.33 15.25 -11.41
CA GLN A 107 32.51 14.27 -10.67
C GLN A 107 31.20 14.83 -10.10
N HIS A 108 31.16 16.11 -9.70
CA HIS A 108 29.97 16.67 -9.06
C HIS A 108 28.86 16.98 -10.07
N THR A 109 29.24 17.44 -11.27
CA THR A 109 28.34 17.79 -12.37
C THR A 109 27.71 16.55 -13.02
N ALA A 110 28.50 15.49 -13.21
CA ALA A 110 28.00 14.23 -13.78
C ALA A 110 26.95 13.55 -12.88
N ARG A 111 27.13 13.61 -11.56
CA ARG A 111 26.20 13.01 -10.59
C ARG A 111 24.86 13.73 -10.55
N GLU A 112 24.84 15.06 -10.65
CA GLU A 112 23.60 15.84 -10.76
C GLU A 112 22.91 15.65 -12.12
N MET A 113 23.68 15.56 -13.22
CA MET A 113 23.13 15.29 -14.55
C MET A 113 22.49 13.90 -14.64
N LEU A 114 23.13 12.85 -14.11
CA LEU A 114 22.56 11.50 -14.03
C LEU A 114 21.27 11.45 -13.19
N ARG A 115 21.22 12.21 -12.09
CA ARG A 115 20.03 12.34 -11.24
C ARG A 115 18.87 13.11 -11.91
N ASN A 116 19.15 13.86 -12.96
CA ASN A 116 18.15 14.54 -13.79
C ASN A 116 17.69 13.69 -14.97
N ILE A 117 18.44 12.66 -15.36
CA ILE A 117 18.07 11.66 -16.39
C ILE A 117 17.26 10.49 -15.76
N GLN A 118 17.50 10.17 -14.49
CA GLN A 118 16.77 9.10 -13.76
C GLN A 118 15.27 9.36 -13.65
N ALA A 119 14.84 10.59 -13.38
CA ALA A 119 13.41 10.91 -13.22
C ALA A 119 12.60 10.74 -14.54
N PRO A 120 13.07 11.19 -15.71
CA PRO A 120 12.43 10.91 -17.00
C PRO A 120 12.32 9.42 -17.35
N ALA A 121 13.37 8.63 -17.11
CA ALA A 121 13.37 7.20 -17.46
C ALA A 121 12.39 6.40 -16.58
N ALA A 122 12.36 6.67 -15.29
CA ALA A 122 11.45 6.00 -14.37
C ALA A 122 10.00 6.51 -14.50
N ALA A 123 9.79 7.79 -14.84
CA ALA A 123 8.48 8.29 -15.26
C ALA A 123 7.99 7.58 -16.53
N SER A 124 8.88 7.24 -17.46
CA SER A 124 8.55 6.44 -18.64
C SER A 124 8.15 5.00 -18.29
N VAL A 125 8.82 4.37 -17.33
CA VAL A 125 8.45 3.02 -16.84
C VAL A 125 7.10 3.06 -16.12
N LEU A 126 6.87 4.04 -15.25
CA LEU A 126 5.60 4.19 -14.52
C LEU A 126 4.42 4.55 -15.44
N SER A 127 4.67 5.32 -16.50
CA SER A 127 3.63 5.65 -17.50
C SER A 127 3.36 4.53 -18.50
N SER A 128 4.37 3.71 -18.84
CA SER A 128 4.19 2.59 -19.78
C SER A 128 3.62 1.34 -19.12
N SER A 129 3.87 1.14 -17.82
CA SER A 129 3.64 -0.15 -17.16
C SER A 129 2.21 -0.40 -16.68
N LEU A 130 1.28 0.54 -16.87
CA LEU A 130 -0.11 0.45 -16.35
C LEU A 130 -0.20 0.15 -14.84
N ILE A 131 0.93 0.18 -14.10
CA ILE A 131 1.04 -0.30 -12.72
C ILE A 131 0.09 0.45 -11.80
N LEU A 132 0.10 1.79 -11.87
CA LEU A 132 -0.74 2.63 -11.02
C LEU A 132 -2.24 2.42 -11.30
N GLY A 133 -2.61 2.19 -12.57
CA GLY A 133 -4.00 1.92 -12.95
C GLY A 133 -4.46 0.52 -12.55
N SER A 134 -3.57 -0.48 -12.67
CA SER A 134 -3.83 -1.84 -12.18
C SER A 134 -4.00 -1.87 -10.67
N LEU A 135 -3.16 -1.15 -9.92
CA LEU A 135 -3.26 -1.06 -8.47
C LEU A 135 -4.55 -0.36 -8.03
N GLU A 136 -4.90 0.76 -8.65
CA GLU A 136 -6.17 1.45 -8.40
C GLU A 136 -7.37 0.53 -8.65
N SER A 137 -7.36 -0.21 -9.77
CA SER A 137 -8.44 -1.13 -10.12
C SER A 137 -8.56 -2.28 -9.13
N SER A 138 -7.44 -2.89 -8.74
CA SER A 138 -7.42 -3.95 -7.73
C SER A 138 -7.95 -3.48 -6.37
N LEU A 139 -7.55 -2.29 -5.92
CA LEU A 139 -8.07 -1.69 -4.69
C LEU A 139 -9.56 -1.36 -4.78
N SER A 140 -10.02 -0.86 -5.93
CA SER A 140 -11.44 -0.56 -6.17
C SER A 140 -12.31 -1.83 -6.17
N ASN A 141 -11.77 -2.96 -6.65
CA ASN A 141 -12.43 -4.26 -6.57
C ASN A 141 -12.56 -4.74 -5.12
N LEU A 142 -11.50 -4.58 -4.31
CA LEU A 142 -11.54 -4.90 -2.89
C LEU A 142 -12.62 -4.09 -2.15
N MET A 143 -12.85 -2.84 -2.54
CA MET A 143 -13.90 -2.00 -1.93
C MET A 143 -15.34 -2.48 -2.18
N GLN A 144 -15.57 -3.43 -3.09
CA GLN A 144 -16.92 -3.96 -3.34
C GLN A 144 -17.38 -4.96 -2.27
N PHE A 145 -16.48 -5.43 -1.42
CA PHE A 145 -16.81 -6.42 -0.41
C PHE A 145 -17.53 -5.81 0.81
N PRO A 146 -18.53 -6.50 1.39
CA PRO A 146 -19.31 -6.01 2.55
C PRO A 146 -18.46 -5.67 3.78
N ILE A 147 -17.27 -6.24 3.91
CA ILE A 147 -16.36 -6.01 5.05
C ILE A 147 -15.86 -4.57 5.20
N MET A 148 -16.04 -3.72 4.17
CA MET A 148 -15.53 -2.35 4.17
C MET A 148 -16.05 -1.51 5.33
N GLY A 149 -17.25 -1.79 5.85
CA GLY A 149 -17.85 -1.07 6.98
C GLY A 149 -17.24 -1.42 8.35
N LEU A 150 -16.37 -2.44 8.43
CA LEU A 150 -15.78 -2.92 9.67
C LEU A 150 -14.49 -2.16 10.02
N ARG A 151 -14.05 -2.34 11.27
CA ARG A 151 -12.75 -1.87 11.75
C ARG A 151 -11.76 -3.02 11.76
N LEU A 152 -10.48 -2.75 11.61
CA LEU A 152 -9.46 -3.79 11.67
C LEU A 152 -9.46 -4.54 13.02
N SER A 153 -9.72 -3.81 14.11
CA SER A 153 -9.88 -4.36 15.47
C SER A 153 -11.03 -5.38 15.60
N ASP A 154 -11.97 -5.40 14.67
CA ASP A 154 -13.13 -6.30 14.70
C ASP A 154 -12.78 -7.73 14.26
N PHE A 155 -11.64 -7.94 13.58
CA PHE A 155 -11.24 -9.23 13.00
C PHE A 155 -10.28 -9.99 13.91
N TYR A 156 -9.30 -9.26 14.44
CA TYR A 156 -8.27 -9.81 15.29
C TYR A 156 -7.70 -8.67 16.13
N ARG A 157 -7.49 -8.95 17.41
CA ARG A 157 -6.74 -8.07 18.29
C ARG A 157 -5.51 -8.85 18.70
N GLU A 158 -4.34 -8.26 18.46
CA GLU A 158 -3.11 -8.84 18.97
C GLU A 158 -3.17 -8.79 20.51
N GLU A 159 -3.35 -9.94 21.15
CA GLU A 159 -3.29 -10.07 22.61
C GLU A 159 -1.84 -9.87 23.07
N ASN A 160 -1.36 -8.63 23.04
CA ASN A 160 -0.06 -8.26 23.57
C ASN A 160 -0.09 -6.82 24.06
N LYS A 161 -0.65 -6.65 25.27
CA LYS A 161 0.03 -6.02 26.40
C LYS A 161 -0.56 -6.58 27.70
N GLU A 162 -0.08 -7.75 28.12
CA GLU A 162 0.06 -7.96 29.56
C GLU A 162 0.84 -6.76 30.12
N PRO A 163 0.33 -6.03 31.13
CA PRO A 163 1.19 -5.17 31.91
C PRO A 163 2.12 -6.08 32.72
N SER A 164 3.27 -6.39 32.13
CA SER A 164 4.40 -6.97 32.85
C SER A 164 4.81 -6.00 33.95
N GLY A 165 4.40 -6.32 35.18
CA GLY A 165 5.02 -5.94 36.45
C GLY A 165 5.16 -4.45 36.77
N ALA A 166 4.24 -3.91 37.57
CA ALA A 166 4.60 -3.00 38.66
C ALA A 166 3.51 -2.99 39.74
N THR A 167 3.83 -3.58 40.88
CA THR A 167 3.18 -3.35 42.17
C THR A 167 3.08 -1.86 42.49
N THR A 168 1.87 -1.34 42.65
CA THR A 168 1.36 -0.54 43.79
C THR A 168 0.27 0.45 43.33
N SER A 169 -0.88 0.32 43.98
CA SER A 169 -1.83 1.39 44.35
C SER A 169 -1.77 2.69 43.55
N GLU A 170 -2.76 2.93 42.69
CA GLU A 170 -3.70 4.04 42.86
C GLU A 170 -4.89 3.93 41.90
N LYS A 171 -6.07 4.20 42.46
CA LYS A 171 -7.39 4.11 41.85
C LYS A 171 -7.57 5.20 40.80
N ILE A 172 -7.47 4.86 39.52
CA ILE A 172 -7.96 5.70 38.42
C ILE A 172 -9.01 4.90 37.66
N THR A 173 -10.28 5.21 37.92
CA THR A 173 -11.42 4.68 37.19
C THR A 173 -11.47 5.36 35.81
N SER A 174 -10.71 4.84 34.86
CA SER A 174 -10.95 5.09 33.45
C SER A 174 -12.11 4.19 33.00
N PRO A 175 -13.03 4.62 32.11
CA PRO A 175 -14.06 3.73 31.59
C PRO A 175 -13.39 2.63 30.78
N GLU A 176 -13.26 1.47 31.40
CA GLU A 176 -12.77 0.25 30.81
C GLU A 176 -13.70 -0.11 29.64
N ARG A 177 -13.23 0.12 28.41
CA ARG A 177 -13.92 -0.28 27.19
C ARG A 177 -14.22 -1.78 27.34
N PRO A 178 -15.48 -2.26 27.20
CA PRO A 178 -15.78 -3.67 27.37
C PRO A 178 -14.86 -4.48 26.45
N GLN A 179 -14.03 -5.34 27.03
CA GLN A 179 -13.26 -6.30 26.23
C GLN A 179 -14.28 -7.25 25.60
N ALA A 180 -14.57 -7.06 24.32
CA ALA A 180 -15.38 -8.01 23.56
C ALA A 180 -14.64 -9.36 23.56
N THR A 181 -15.35 -10.43 23.90
CA THR A 181 -14.75 -11.77 23.84
C THR A 181 -14.50 -12.16 22.37
N PRO A 182 -13.59 -13.11 22.09
CA PRO A 182 -13.38 -13.63 20.74
C PRO A 182 -14.68 -14.13 20.09
N GLU A 183 -15.63 -14.68 20.87
CA GLU A 183 -16.93 -15.10 20.35
C GLU A 183 -17.82 -13.93 19.95
N ASP A 184 -17.79 -12.82 20.69
CA ASP A 184 -18.54 -11.60 20.35
C ASP A 184 -18.02 -10.96 19.06
N ALA A 185 -16.70 -10.94 18.87
CA ALA A 185 -16.07 -10.46 17.65
C ALA A 185 -16.44 -11.33 16.43
N LEU A 186 -16.37 -12.66 16.58
CA LEU A 186 -16.74 -13.60 15.53
C LEU A 186 -18.22 -13.47 15.15
N LYS A 187 -19.10 -13.28 16.13
CA LYS A 187 -20.53 -13.06 15.89
C LYS A 187 -20.78 -11.74 15.14
N LYS A 188 -20.11 -10.66 15.56
CA LYS A 188 -20.17 -9.36 14.87
C LYS A 188 -19.72 -9.49 13.41
N LEU A 189 -18.66 -10.26 13.16
CA LEU A 189 -18.15 -10.53 11.82
C LEU A 189 -19.15 -11.32 10.98
N GLN A 190 -19.78 -12.37 11.54
CA GLN A 190 -20.85 -13.11 10.87
C GLN A 190 -22.05 -12.22 10.54
N ASP A 191 -22.47 -11.36 11.46
CA ASP A 191 -23.59 -10.46 11.27
C ASP A 191 -23.31 -9.41 10.18
N ALA A 192 -22.08 -8.90 10.10
CA ALA A 192 -21.66 -7.94 9.08
C ALA A 192 -21.51 -8.56 7.68
N LEU A 193 -21.12 -9.83 7.62
CA LEU A 193 -20.98 -10.62 6.39
C LEU A 193 -22.28 -11.36 6.01
N ARG A 194 -23.36 -11.14 6.76
CA ARG A 194 -24.60 -11.87 6.57
C ARG A 194 -25.26 -11.47 5.26
N THR A 195 -25.49 -12.45 4.41
CA THR A 195 -26.41 -12.33 3.28
C THR A 195 -27.83 -12.68 3.74
N GLU A 196 -28.81 -11.82 3.42
CA GLU A 196 -30.19 -11.86 3.94
C GLU A 196 -30.91 -13.21 3.66
N ASN A 197 -30.42 -13.99 2.69
CA ASN A 197 -31.02 -15.26 2.23
C ASN A 197 -30.20 -16.52 2.55
N ALA A 198 -29.13 -16.45 3.35
CA ALA A 198 -28.27 -17.61 3.63
C ALA A 198 -28.88 -18.56 4.68
N HIS A 199 -29.04 -19.83 4.31
CA HIS A 199 -29.44 -20.90 5.24
C HIS A 199 -28.36 -21.26 6.28
N LYS A 200 -27.09 -20.95 6.00
CA LYS A 200 -25.93 -21.16 6.88
C LYS A 200 -25.08 -19.89 6.94
N PRO A 201 -25.30 -19.01 7.93
CA PRO A 201 -24.68 -17.69 7.97
C PRO A 201 -23.16 -17.75 8.21
N ALA A 202 -22.66 -18.75 8.94
CA ALA A 202 -21.22 -18.91 9.20
C ALA A 202 -20.44 -19.36 7.96
N GLU A 203 -21.00 -20.28 7.15
CA GLU A 203 -20.39 -20.74 5.89
C GLU A 203 -20.26 -19.59 4.90
N ALA A 204 -21.36 -18.85 4.65
CA ALA A 204 -21.34 -17.71 3.73
C ALA A 204 -20.38 -16.60 4.17
N ALA A 205 -20.30 -16.33 5.48
CA ALA A 205 -19.34 -15.37 6.01
C ALA A 205 -17.88 -15.84 5.84
N ALA A 206 -17.60 -17.13 6.07
CA ALA A 206 -16.28 -17.69 5.84
C ALA A 206 -15.90 -17.61 4.36
N ASP A 207 -16.79 -18.00 3.45
CA ASP A 207 -16.56 -17.96 2.00
C ASP A 207 -16.27 -16.53 1.50
N GLU A 208 -17.04 -15.53 1.94
CA GLU A 208 -16.80 -14.14 1.57
C GLU A 208 -15.43 -13.64 2.05
N LEU A 209 -15.08 -13.93 3.30
CA LEU A 209 -13.82 -13.46 3.87
C LEU A 209 -12.61 -14.18 3.25
N GLU A 210 -12.74 -15.47 2.97
CA GLU A 210 -11.73 -16.25 2.23
C GLU A 210 -11.54 -15.69 0.82
N GLN A 211 -12.62 -15.37 0.10
CA GLN A 211 -12.55 -14.75 -1.22
C GLN A 211 -11.89 -13.37 -1.18
N PHE A 212 -12.18 -12.57 -0.14
CA PHE A 212 -11.53 -11.30 0.07
C PHE A 212 -10.02 -11.48 0.29
N VAL A 213 -9.63 -12.40 1.18
CA VAL A 213 -8.23 -12.72 1.48
C VAL A 213 -7.47 -13.14 0.21
N GLN A 214 -8.08 -13.96 -0.65
CA GLN A 214 -7.49 -14.33 -1.94
C GLN A 214 -7.30 -13.13 -2.87
N THR A 215 -8.31 -12.26 -2.96
CA THR A 215 -8.23 -11.04 -3.78
C THR A 215 -7.16 -10.08 -3.25
N MET A 216 -7.01 -10.02 -1.93
CA MET A 216 -5.96 -9.25 -1.25
C MET A 216 -4.58 -9.78 -1.58
N GLU A 217 -4.38 -11.10 -1.53
CA GLU A 217 -3.11 -11.73 -1.86
C GLU A 217 -2.66 -11.41 -3.29
N LEU A 218 -3.58 -11.48 -4.26
CA LEU A 218 -3.31 -11.08 -5.64
C LEU A 218 -2.91 -9.60 -5.74
N THR A 219 -3.56 -8.74 -4.96
CA THR A 219 -3.23 -7.30 -4.92
C THR A 219 -1.83 -7.06 -4.33
N LEU A 220 -1.48 -7.78 -3.26
CA LEU A 220 -0.14 -7.74 -2.66
C LEU A 220 0.93 -8.20 -3.65
N GLN A 221 0.68 -9.26 -4.43
CA GLN A 221 1.60 -9.72 -5.47
C GLN A 221 1.80 -8.69 -6.59
N VAL A 222 0.74 -8.01 -7.03
CA VAL A 222 0.84 -6.92 -8.01
C VAL A 222 1.70 -5.78 -7.45
N LEU A 223 1.47 -5.40 -6.19
CA LEU A 223 2.20 -4.33 -5.52
C LEU A 223 3.68 -4.69 -5.31
N GLN A 224 3.97 -5.94 -4.93
CA GLN A 224 5.33 -6.43 -4.81
C GLN A 224 6.07 -6.37 -6.14
N LYS A 225 5.47 -6.86 -7.23
CA LYS A 225 6.07 -6.77 -8.57
C LYS A 225 6.30 -5.32 -9.00
N ALA A 226 5.41 -4.41 -8.62
CA ALA A 226 5.55 -3.00 -8.89
C ALA A 226 6.76 -2.40 -8.15
N ILE A 227 6.92 -2.73 -6.86
CA ILE A 227 8.07 -2.34 -6.04
C ILE A 227 9.36 -2.86 -6.67
N GLU A 228 9.42 -4.16 -6.99
CA GLU A 228 10.59 -4.80 -7.62
C GLU A 228 10.96 -4.15 -8.96
N THR A 229 9.96 -3.80 -9.77
CA THR A 229 10.17 -3.11 -11.05
C THR A 229 10.78 -1.74 -10.85
N MET A 230 10.30 -0.98 -9.86
CA MET A 230 10.85 0.34 -9.52
C MET A 230 12.27 0.22 -8.95
N GLU A 231 12.53 -0.74 -8.07
CA GLU A 231 13.86 -0.98 -7.50
C GLU A 231 14.88 -1.46 -8.53
N GLY A 232 14.48 -2.36 -9.43
CA GLY A 232 15.29 -2.83 -10.55
C GLY A 232 15.56 -1.71 -11.58
N GLY A 233 14.54 -0.87 -11.83
CA GLY A 233 14.68 0.36 -12.60
C GLY A 233 15.51 1.45 -11.92
N ILE A 234 15.76 1.37 -10.61
CA ILE A 234 16.72 2.24 -9.90
C ILE A 234 18.14 1.64 -9.97
N SER A 235 18.25 0.31 -9.87
CA SER A 235 19.52 -0.42 -9.80
C SER A 235 20.26 -0.49 -11.14
N THR A 236 19.55 -0.75 -12.23
CA THR A 236 20.12 -0.77 -13.60
C THR A 236 20.74 0.57 -13.99
N PHE A 237 20.25 1.69 -13.46
CA PHE A 237 20.82 3.01 -13.72
C PHE A 237 21.96 3.39 -12.78
N ARG A 238 22.15 2.66 -11.67
CA ARG A 238 23.31 2.83 -10.79
C ARG A 238 24.55 2.19 -11.39
N GLU A 239 24.44 1.04 -12.05
CA GLU A 239 25.58 0.33 -12.64
C GLU A 239 26.15 1.02 -13.89
N VAL A 240 25.32 1.69 -14.69
CA VAL A 240 25.75 2.43 -15.89
C VAL A 240 26.62 3.66 -15.55
N GLY A 241 26.69 4.07 -14.28
CA GLY A 241 27.60 5.11 -13.79
C GLY A 241 29.00 4.62 -13.41
N THR A 242 29.32 3.33 -13.63
CA THR A 242 30.56 2.69 -13.15
C THR A 242 31.35 1.93 -14.23
N LYS A 243 31.15 2.26 -15.52
CA LYS A 243 32.03 1.79 -16.59
C LYS A 243 32.48 2.92 -17.49
#